data_AF-B8B474-F1
#
_entry.id   AF-B8B474-F1
#
_cell.length_a   1.000
_cell.length_b   1.000
_cell.length_c   1.000
_cell.angle_alpha   90.00
_cell.angle_beta   90.00
_cell.angle_gamma   90.00
#
_symmetry.space_group_name_H-M   'P 1'
#
loop_
_entity.id
_entity.type
_entity.pdbx_description
1 polymer ?
#
loop_
_entity_poly.entity_id
_entity_poly.type
_entity_poly.pdbx_seq_one_letter_code
_entity_poly.pdbx_strand_id
1 'polypeptide(L)'
;MGYNELIPGLPEEVARECLIRVGFDQLPAERDEPRGLCVDGKFLVVGGYPTPAQGRFVGSAEWFDPATSTWSAVQEGFVDDGACPRTCSSAPEAGDRMYMLRDGHLVARHGAISSSPAAWRPVAPVPEDARTAAAVSVIPDGRVVVIGSDCHGGDQTVYTLREEAGKPASWARAPAPPEFSGHVQAACLLEI
;
A
#
# COMPACT_ATOMS: atom_id res chain seq x y z
N MET A 1 24.36 -26.50 7.94
CA MET A 1 22.93 -26.37 7.57
C MET A 1 22.80 -25.03 6.85
N GLY A 2 22.41 -25.07 5.58
CA GLY A 2 22.58 -23.97 4.62
C GLY A 2 21.61 -22.82 4.85
N TYR A 3 22.14 -21.64 5.17
CA TYR A 3 21.39 -20.40 5.36
C TYR A 3 21.44 -19.52 4.11
N ASN A 4 21.24 -20.08 2.91
CA ASN A 4 21.33 -19.28 1.68
C ASN A 4 20.35 -19.74 0.59
N GLU A 5 19.15 -20.17 0.98
CA GLU A 5 18.06 -20.33 0.03
C GLU A 5 17.46 -18.95 -0.28
N LEU A 6 17.47 -18.55 -1.56
CA LEU A 6 16.88 -17.28 -2.01
C LEU A 6 15.36 -17.25 -1.82
N ILE A 7 14.69 -18.37 -2.13
CA ILE A 7 13.28 -18.60 -1.85
C ILE A 7 13.16 -19.97 -1.17
N PRO A 8 12.62 -20.05 0.06
CA PRO A 8 12.55 -21.32 0.81
C PRO A 8 11.87 -22.43 0.02
N GLY A 9 12.52 -23.59 -0.07
CA GLY A 9 11.97 -24.76 -0.77
C GLY A 9 12.06 -24.74 -2.29
N LEU A 10 12.71 -23.74 -2.90
CA LEU A 10 13.03 -23.72 -4.33
C LEU A 10 14.55 -23.90 -4.57
N PRO A 11 14.96 -24.70 -5.58
CA PRO A 11 16.34 -24.71 -6.04
C PRO A 11 16.80 -23.31 -6.43
N GLU A 12 18.07 -22.97 -6.17
CA GLU A 12 18.58 -21.60 -6.37
C GLU A 12 18.39 -21.09 -7.81
N GLU A 13 18.60 -21.94 -8.81
CA GLU A 13 18.40 -21.61 -10.22
C GLU A 13 16.95 -21.21 -10.51
N VAL A 14 15.99 -21.98 -10.01
CA VAL A 14 14.55 -21.70 -10.14
C VAL A 14 14.19 -20.43 -9.36
N ALA A 15 14.71 -20.27 -8.15
CA ALA A 15 14.48 -19.06 -7.36
C ALA A 15 15.00 -17.81 -8.07
N ARG A 16 16.14 -17.90 -8.78
CA ARG A 16 16.69 -16.80 -9.59
C ARG A 16 15.84 -16.48 -10.81
N GLU A 17 15.08 -17.42 -11.35
CA GLU A 17 14.13 -17.18 -12.44
C GLU A 17 12.82 -16.55 -11.94
N CYS A 18 12.45 -16.76 -10.68
CA CYS A 18 11.28 -16.17 -10.05
C CYS A 18 11.46 -14.69 -9.63
N LEU A 19 12.68 -14.15 -9.71
CA LEU A 19 13.01 -12.83 -9.19
C LEU A 19 13.50 -11.89 -10.30
N ILE A 20 12.92 -10.69 -10.35
CA ILE A 20 13.50 -9.57 -11.09
C ILE A 20 14.58 -8.94 -10.22
N ARG A 21 15.78 -8.79 -10.77
CA ARG A 21 16.94 -8.19 -10.09
C ARG A 21 17.19 -6.81 -10.64
N VAL A 22 17.12 -5.82 -9.77
CA VAL A 22 17.38 -4.42 -10.06
C VAL A 22 18.63 -4.01 -9.29
N GLY A 23 19.59 -3.38 -9.97
CA GLY A 23 20.79 -2.85 -9.31
C GLY A 23 20.42 -1.68 -8.42
N PHE A 24 21.08 -1.52 -7.27
CA PHE A 24 20.82 -0.39 -6.37
C PHE A 24 21.15 0.95 -7.04
N ASP A 25 22.08 0.96 -8.00
CA ASP A 25 22.48 2.09 -8.84
C ASP A 25 21.40 2.51 -9.85
N GLN A 26 20.39 1.67 -10.06
CA GLN A 26 19.25 1.96 -10.95
C GLN A 26 18.09 2.64 -10.21
N LEU A 27 18.09 2.66 -8.88
CA LEU A 27 17.03 3.29 -8.09
C LEU A 27 17.09 4.82 -8.26
N PRO A 28 15.99 5.48 -8.68
CA PRO A 28 15.99 6.94 -8.87
C PRO A 28 16.23 7.73 -7.58
N ALA A 29 15.84 7.18 -6.44
CA ALA A 29 15.97 7.79 -5.12
C ALA A 29 16.20 6.72 -4.04
N GLU A 30 17.05 7.04 -3.06
CA GLU A 30 17.20 6.28 -1.83
C GLU A 30 16.06 6.60 -0.87
N ARG A 31 15.39 5.57 -0.33
CA ARG A 31 14.22 5.71 0.53
C ARG A 31 14.21 4.62 1.61
N ASP A 32 14.08 5.06 2.86
CA ASP A 32 13.65 4.28 4.01
C ASP A 32 12.13 4.36 4.15
N GLU A 33 11.52 3.27 4.63
CA GLU A 33 10.07 3.12 4.83
C GLU A 33 9.17 3.51 3.63
N PRO A 34 9.54 3.23 2.36
CA PRO A 34 8.61 3.44 1.26
C PRO A 34 7.50 2.37 1.28
N ARG A 35 6.42 2.63 0.54
CA ARG A 35 5.40 1.63 0.26
C ARG A 35 5.52 1.13 -1.18
N GLY A 36 5.75 -0.16 -1.35
CA GLY A 36 5.72 -0.84 -2.65
C GLY A 36 4.32 -1.36 -2.97
N LEU A 37 3.85 -1.14 -4.20
CA LEU A 37 2.54 -1.57 -4.70
C LEU A 37 2.65 -2.14 -6.10
N CYS A 38 1.84 -3.16 -6.42
CA CYS A 38 1.66 -3.61 -7.81
C CYS A 38 0.41 -2.95 -8.38
N VAL A 39 0.56 -2.22 -9.48
CA VAL A 39 -0.51 -1.46 -10.12
C VAL A 39 -0.34 -1.57 -11.63
N ASP A 40 -1.38 -2.07 -12.32
CA ASP A 40 -1.40 -2.24 -13.78
C ASP A 40 -0.14 -2.96 -14.34
N GLY A 41 0.27 -4.06 -13.67
CA GLY A 41 1.44 -4.86 -14.06
C GLY A 41 2.80 -4.20 -13.80
N LYS A 42 2.84 -2.99 -13.22
CA LYS A 42 4.06 -2.28 -12.83
C LYS A 42 4.22 -2.24 -11.31
N PHE A 43 5.43 -1.98 -10.87
CA PHE A 43 5.73 -1.79 -9.45
C PHE A 43 5.87 -0.30 -9.15
N LEU A 44 5.09 0.18 -8.19
CA LEU A 44 5.06 1.57 -7.75
C LEU A 44 5.70 1.66 -6.36
N VAL A 45 6.65 2.58 -6.20
CA VAL A 45 7.24 2.95 -4.92
C VAL A 45 6.71 4.31 -4.53
N VAL A 46 6.07 4.42 -3.36
CA VAL A 46 5.46 5.67 -2.86
C VAL A 46 6.10 6.09 -1.54
N GLY A 47 6.43 7.37 -1.45
CA GLY A 47 6.81 8.03 -0.21
C GLY A 47 8.15 7.56 0.36
N GLY A 48 8.19 7.31 1.65
CA GLY A 48 9.44 7.05 2.38
C GLY A 48 10.23 8.34 2.62
N TYR A 49 11.47 8.21 3.09
CA TYR A 49 12.37 9.33 3.35
C TYR A 49 13.83 8.90 3.13
N PRO A 50 14.76 9.80 2.75
CA PRO A 50 16.16 9.42 2.65
C PRO A 50 16.76 9.18 4.05
N THR A 51 17.74 8.28 4.17
CA THR A 51 18.38 7.90 5.44
C THR A 51 18.74 9.09 6.36
N PRO A 52 19.29 10.22 5.86
CA PRO A 52 19.62 11.37 6.71
C PRO A 52 18.41 12.16 7.24
N ALA A 53 17.20 11.88 6.75
CA ALA A 53 15.98 12.62 7.05
C ALA A 53 14.91 11.71 7.70
N GLN A 54 15.32 10.87 8.66
CA GLN A 54 14.43 9.91 9.31
C GLN A 54 13.10 10.52 9.79
N GLY A 55 11.99 9.86 9.43
CA GLY A 55 10.63 10.28 9.76
C GLY A 55 10.09 11.47 8.96
N ARG A 56 10.88 12.08 8.07
CA ARG A 56 10.44 13.19 7.20
C ARG A 56 10.01 12.66 5.84
N PHE A 57 8.83 12.05 5.82
CA PHE A 57 8.25 11.48 4.60
C PHE A 57 8.15 12.52 3.47
N VAL A 58 8.55 12.12 2.27
CA VAL A 58 8.41 12.95 1.06
C VAL A 58 7.21 12.50 0.23
N GLY A 59 6.61 13.44 -0.49
CA GLY A 59 5.42 13.21 -1.31
C GLY A 59 5.65 12.52 -2.64
N SER A 60 6.86 12.03 -2.95
CA SER A 60 7.22 11.54 -4.27
C SER A 60 6.96 10.05 -4.49
N ALA A 61 6.90 9.64 -5.75
CA ALA A 61 6.77 8.25 -6.16
C ALA A 61 7.54 7.96 -7.46
N GLU A 62 7.94 6.70 -7.67
CA GLU A 62 8.49 6.25 -8.94
C GLU A 62 7.99 4.86 -9.34
N TRP A 63 7.97 4.61 -10.64
CA TRP A 63 7.47 3.38 -11.24
C TRP A 63 8.62 2.55 -11.78
N PHE A 64 8.55 1.25 -11.56
CA PHE A 64 9.37 0.26 -12.23
C PHE A 64 8.52 -0.56 -13.19
N ASP A 65 8.92 -0.57 -14.45
CA ASP A 65 8.33 -1.41 -15.48
C ASP A 65 9.13 -2.72 -15.58
N PRO A 66 8.56 -3.87 -15.15
CA PRO A 66 9.25 -5.15 -15.21
C PRO A 66 9.46 -5.65 -16.65
N ALA A 67 8.66 -5.22 -17.62
CA ALA A 67 8.78 -5.66 -19.01
C ALA A 67 9.99 -5.03 -19.72
N THR A 68 10.35 -3.80 -19.35
CA THR A 68 11.53 -3.09 -19.89
C THR A 68 12.69 -3.04 -18.90
N SER A 69 12.48 -3.45 -17.65
CA SER A 69 13.44 -3.35 -16.56
C SER A 69 13.96 -1.91 -16.36
N THR A 70 13.06 -0.93 -16.40
CA THR A 70 13.40 0.50 -16.30
C THR A 70 12.56 1.21 -15.25
N TRP A 71 13.17 2.16 -14.55
CA TRP A 71 12.47 3.11 -13.70
C TRP A 71 12.00 4.33 -14.47
N SER A 72 10.86 4.88 -14.07
CA SER A 72 10.42 6.21 -14.49
C SER A 72 11.22 7.30 -13.77
N ALA A 73 11.11 8.54 -14.26
CA ALA A 73 11.49 9.70 -13.46
C ALA A 73 10.66 9.75 -12.17
N VAL A 74 11.24 10.34 -11.13
CA VAL A 74 10.56 10.61 -9.86
C VAL A 74 9.41 11.59 -10.11
N GLN A 75 8.22 11.22 -9.66
CA GLN A 75 7.04 12.05 -9.68
C GLN A 75 6.85 12.70 -8.31
N GLU A 76 7.02 14.02 -8.25
CA GLU A 76 6.74 14.82 -7.05
C GLU A 76 5.23 15.03 -6.83
N GLY A 77 4.84 15.24 -5.57
CA GLY A 77 3.45 15.54 -5.20
C GLY A 77 2.46 14.40 -5.46
N PHE A 78 2.93 13.15 -5.44
CA PHE A 78 2.09 11.97 -5.55
C PHE A 78 1.22 11.75 -4.30
N VAL A 79 1.77 12.06 -3.12
CA VAL A 79 1.08 12.27 -1.84
C VAL A 79 1.58 13.58 -1.23
N ASP A 80 0.96 14.06 -0.15
CA ASP A 80 1.47 15.28 0.52
C ASP A 80 2.77 14.99 1.27
N ASP A 81 3.64 15.99 1.38
CA ASP A 81 4.83 15.90 2.23
C ASP A 81 4.44 15.66 3.70
N GLY A 82 5.17 14.78 4.37
CA GLY A 82 4.89 14.33 5.72
C GLY A 82 3.82 13.22 5.82
N ALA A 83 3.12 12.89 4.73
CA ALA A 83 2.17 11.78 4.73
C ALA A 83 2.90 10.42 4.78
N CYS A 84 2.60 9.60 5.77
CA CYS A 84 3.14 8.24 5.87
C CYS A 84 2.48 7.34 4.81
N PRO A 85 3.25 6.67 3.92
CA PRO A 85 2.69 5.89 2.83
C PRO A 85 2.17 4.52 3.29
N ARG A 86 2.26 4.19 4.58
CA ARG A 86 1.90 2.88 5.16
C ARG A 86 0.49 2.41 4.81
N THR A 87 -0.45 3.32 4.63
CA THR A 87 -1.84 2.97 4.30
C THR A 87 -2.09 2.89 2.80
N CYS A 88 -1.10 3.14 1.94
CA CYS A 88 -1.29 3.01 0.51
C CYS A 88 -1.53 1.54 0.14
N SER A 89 -2.54 1.30 -0.68
CA SER A 89 -2.96 -0.01 -1.11
C SER A 89 -3.45 0.06 -2.55
N SER A 90 -3.13 -0.94 -3.36
CA SER A 90 -3.69 -1.09 -4.70
C SER A 90 -4.81 -2.11 -4.70
N ALA A 91 -5.70 -2.01 -5.68
CA ALA A 91 -6.77 -2.96 -5.91
C ALA A 91 -6.51 -3.72 -7.22
N PRO A 92 -5.69 -4.78 -7.23
CA PRO A 92 -5.24 -5.42 -8.47
C PRO A 92 -6.40 -5.89 -9.37
N GLU A 93 -7.47 -6.37 -8.74
CA GLU A 93 -8.65 -6.93 -9.44
C GLU A 93 -9.75 -5.90 -9.71
N ALA A 94 -9.80 -4.81 -8.96
CA ALA A 94 -10.84 -3.77 -9.10
C ALA A 94 -10.46 -2.66 -10.11
N GLY A 95 -9.45 -2.93 -10.95
CA GLY A 95 -8.90 -2.01 -11.93
C GLY A 95 -7.74 -1.17 -11.39
N ASP A 96 -7.34 -0.17 -12.16
CA ASP A 96 -6.24 0.75 -11.85
C ASP A 96 -6.64 1.75 -10.74
N ARG A 97 -6.97 1.27 -9.54
CA ARG A 97 -7.38 2.10 -8.39
C ARG A 97 -6.48 1.84 -7.19
N MET A 98 -6.15 2.92 -6.52
CA MET A 98 -5.37 2.93 -5.29
C MET A 98 -6.13 3.65 -4.19
N TYR A 99 -5.85 3.24 -2.95
CA TYR A 99 -6.47 3.77 -1.74
C TYR A 99 -5.39 4.15 -0.72
N MET A 100 -5.66 5.16 0.09
CA MET A 100 -4.89 5.46 1.31
C MET A 100 -5.79 6.16 2.33
N LEU A 101 -5.32 6.28 3.57
CA LEU A 101 -5.95 7.15 4.55
C LEU A 101 -5.31 8.54 4.54
N ARG A 102 -6.16 9.57 4.56
CA ARG A 102 -5.78 10.97 4.66
C ARG A 102 -6.79 11.71 5.52
N ASP A 103 -6.32 12.39 6.56
CA ASP A 103 -7.15 13.24 7.43
C ASP A 103 -8.45 12.55 7.91
N GLY A 104 -8.33 11.30 8.37
CA GLY A 104 -9.46 10.50 8.84
C GLY A 104 -10.44 10.01 7.75
N HIS A 105 -10.10 10.18 6.47
CA HIS A 105 -10.87 9.71 5.33
C HIS A 105 -10.11 8.63 4.57
N LEU A 106 -10.85 7.66 4.04
CA LEU A 106 -10.36 6.85 2.94
C LEU A 106 -10.42 7.72 1.68
N VAL A 107 -9.29 7.88 1.01
CA VAL A 107 -9.20 8.54 -0.29
C VAL A 107 -8.81 7.51 -1.35
N ALA A 108 -9.26 7.74 -2.59
CA ALA A 108 -8.91 6.91 -3.72
C ALA A 108 -8.39 7.74 -4.90
N ARG A 109 -7.59 7.12 -5.74
CA ARG A 109 -7.14 7.67 -7.01
C ARG A 109 -6.97 6.57 -8.04
N HIS A 110 -6.87 6.97 -9.30
CA HIS A 110 -6.40 6.07 -10.34
C HIS A 110 -4.88 5.92 -10.27
N GLY A 111 -4.41 4.71 -10.57
CA GLY A 111 -3.00 4.34 -10.51
C GLY A 111 -2.21 4.59 -11.78
N ALA A 112 -2.85 5.02 -12.88
CA ALA A 112 -2.18 5.20 -14.15
C ALA A 112 -1.07 6.24 -14.05
N ILE A 113 -0.02 6.00 -14.84
CA ILE A 113 1.03 6.97 -15.21
C ILE A 113 0.38 8.02 -16.13
N SER A 114 -0.57 8.79 -15.60
CA SER A 114 -1.18 9.89 -16.35
C SER A 114 -0.19 11.05 -16.43
N SER A 115 -0.09 11.66 -17.61
CA SER A 115 0.66 12.90 -17.85
C SER A 115 0.16 14.09 -17.01
N SER A 116 -0.96 13.92 -16.31
CA SER A 116 -1.42 14.80 -15.24
C SER A 116 -1.67 13.96 -13.97
N PRO A 117 -1.10 14.32 -12.81
CA PRO A 117 -1.27 13.54 -11.58
C PRO A 117 -2.75 13.36 -11.26
N ALA A 118 -3.21 12.11 -11.22
CA ALA A 118 -4.56 11.80 -10.77
C ALA A 118 -4.71 12.22 -9.31
N ALA A 119 -5.62 13.17 -9.05
CA ALA A 119 -5.85 13.67 -7.70
C ALA A 119 -6.47 12.58 -6.81
N TRP A 120 -6.02 12.51 -5.56
CA TRP A 120 -6.68 11.75 -4.50
C TRP A 120 -8.04 12.38 -4.17
N ARG A 121 -9.08 11.56 -4.14
CA ARG A 121 -10.47 11.99 -3.91
C ARG A 121 -11.04 11.27 -2.68
N PRO A 122 -11.76 11.97 -1.79
CA PRO A 122 -12.45 11.34 -0.68
C PRO A 122 -13.44 10.27 -1.15
N VAL A 123 -13.47 9.14 -0.44
CA VAL A 123 -14.43 8.05 -0.63
C VAL A 123 -15.43 8.04 0.53
N ALA A 124 -14.92 7.92 1.76
CA ALA A 124 -15.73 7.89 2.98
C ALA A 124 -14.91 8.31 4.21
N PRO A 125 -15.53 8.94 5.23
CA PRO A 125 -14.89 9.12 6.53
C PRO A 125 -14.70 7.76 7.21
N VAL A 126 -13.53 7.51 7.78
CA VAL A 126 -13.22 6.28 8.52
C VAL A 126 -13.85 6.34 9.91
N PRO A 127 -14.45 5.22 10.41
CA PRO A 127 -14.94 5.12 11.78
C PRO A 127 -13.89 5.55 12.81
N GLU A 128 -14.31 6.26 13.85
CA GLU A 128 -13.40 6.91 14.81
C GLU A 128 -12.45 5.91 15.49
N ASP A 129 -12.97 4.72 15.83
CA ASP A 129 -12.24 3.62 16.44
C ASP A 129 -11.32 2.84 15.47
N ALA A 130 -11.15 3.34 14.24
CA ALA A 130 -10.25 2.79 13.22
C ALA A 130 -9.36 3.84 12.54
N ARG A 131 -9.41 5.11 12.96
CA ARG A 131 -8.71 6.22 12.28
C ARG A 131 -7.19 6.13 12.35
N THR A 132 -6.66 5.57 13.42
CA THR A 132 -5.24 5.23 13.53
C THR A 132 -5.02 3.89 12.83
N ALA A 133 -5.11 3.88 11.51
CA ALA A 133 -5.00 2.64 10.74
C ALA A 133 -3.57 2.10 10.69
N ALA A 134 -3.44 0.83 11.06
CA ALA A 134 -2.24 0.04 10.84
C ALA A 134 -2.14 -0.40 9.37
N ALA A 135 -3.28 -0.73 8.74
CA ALA A 135 -3.31 -1.24 7.37
C ALA A 135 -4.58 -0.85 6.61
N VAL A 136 -4.42 -0.71 5.29
CA VAL A 136 -5.50 -0.69 4.31
C VAL A 136 -5.20 -1.77 3.28
N SER A 137 -6.20 -2.58 2.95
CA SER A 137 -6.09 -3.67 1.97
C SER A 137 -7.34 -3.73 1.13
N VAL A 138 -7.24 -4.25 -0.09
CA VAL A 138 -8.40 -4.50 -0.95
C VAL A 138 -8.51 -6.00 -1.15
N ILE A 139 -9.70 -6.54 -0.93
CA ILE A 139 -9.97 -7.98 -1.09
C ILE A 139 -10.55 -8.28 -2.49
N PRO A 140 -10.45 -9.52 -3.02
CA PRO A 140 -10.84 -9.89 -4.39
C PRO A 140 -12.22 -9.41 -4.83
N ASP A 141 -13.18 -9.37 -3.91
CA ASP A 141 -14.53 -8.85 -4.21
C ASP A 141 -14.62 -7.32 -4.34
N GLY A 142 -13.47 -6.63 -4.31
CA GLY A 142 -13.33 -5.19 -4.48
C GLY A 142 -13.56 -4.37 -3.21
N ARG A 143 -13.93 -4.99 -2.08
CA ARG A 143 -14.12 -4.25 -0.82
C ARG A 143 -12.78 -3.80 -0.25
N VAL A 144 -12.79 -2.61 0.35
CA VAL A 144 -11.63 -2.06 1.07
C VAL A 144 -11.73 -2.45 2.54
N VAL A 145 -10.67 -3.03 3.09
CA VAL A 145 -10.53 -3.35 4.50
C VAL A 145 -9.63 -2.33 5.17
N VAL A 146 -10.07 -1.77 6.29
CA VAL A 146 -9.27 -0.93 7.18
C VAL A 146 -9.10 -1.66 8.50
N ILE A 147 -7.84 -1.80 8.92
CA ILE A 147 -7.47 -2.32 10.23
C ILE A 147 -6.81 -1.16 10.97
N GLY A 148 -7.40 -0.75 12.09
CA GLY A 148 -6.93 0.41 12.83
C GLY A 148 -7.47 0.48 14.24
N SER A 149 -7.12 1.55 14.94
CA SER A 149 -7.56 1.82 16.31
C SER A 149 -7.98 3.28 16.48
N ASP A 150 -8.55 3.60 17.64
CA ASP A 150 -8.83 4.98 18.06
C ASP A 150 -7.54 5.79 18.34
N CYS A 151 -6.51 5.11 18.86
CA CYS A 151 -5.24 5.71 19.26
C CYS A 151 -4.04 4.82 18.89
N HIS A 152 -2.84 5.39 18.93
CA HIS A 152 -1.61 4.64 18.64
C HIS A 152 -1.40 3.51 19.65
N GLY A 153 -1.32 2.27 19.14
CA GLY A 153 -1.14 1.07 19.97
C GLY A 153 -2.40 0.55 20.65
N GLY A 154 -3.57 1.13 20.37
CA GLY A 154 -4.86 0.64 20.86
C GLY A 154 -5.30 -0.68 20.20
N ASP A 155 -6.38 -1.26 20.73
CA ASP A 155 -6.97 -2.49 20.22
C ASP A 155 -7.44 -2.30 18.77
N GLN A 156 -7.07 -3.23 17.91
CA GLN A 156 -7.38 -3.14 16.49
C GLN A 156 -8.85 -3.52 16.23
N THR A 157 -9.51 -2.67 15.46
CA THR A 157 -10.82 -2.89 14.88
C THR A 157 -10.67 -3.10 13.38
N VAL A 158 -11.59 -3.90 12.81
CA VAL A 158 -11.61 -4.22 11.39
C VAL A 158 -12.90 -3.70 10.79
N TYR A 159 -12.79 -2.91 9.73
CA TYR A 159 -13.91 -2.41 8.97
C TYR A 159 -13.77 -2.77 7.50
N THR A 160 -14.90 -3.10 6.88
CA THR A 160 -14.99 -3.33 5.44
C THR A 160 -15.86 -2.25 4.82
N LEU A 161 -15.35 -1.61 3.78
CA LEU A 161 -16.09 -0.64 2.98
C LEU A 161 -16.89 -1.38 1.92
N ARG A 162 -18.17 -1.06 1.84
CA ARG A 162 -19.04 -1.46 0.74
C ARG A 162 -19.37 -0.24 -0.12
N GLU A 163 -18.97 -0.28 -1.38
CA GLU A 163 -19.38 0.67 -2.42
C GLU A 163 -20.51 0.02 -3.24
N GLU A 164 -21.69 0.67 -3.31
CA GLU A 164 -22.80 0.22 -4.16
C GLU A 164 -23.17 1.33 -5.15
N ALA A 165 -23.40 0.95 -6.41
CA ALA A 165 -23.78 1.91 -7.44
C ALA A 165 -25.04 2.70 -7.04
N GLY A 166 -24.93 4.03 -7.02
CA GLY A 166 -26.03 4.93 -6.66
C GLY A 166 -26.27 5.11 -5.16
N LYS A 167 -25.42 4.54 -4.29
CA LYS A 167 -25.47 4.76 -2.84
C LYS A 167 -24.14 5.33 -2.31
N PRO A 168 -24.18 6.11 -1.21
CA PRO A 168 -22.94 6.49 -0.54
C PRO A 168 -22.22 5.23 -0.02
N ALA A 169 -20.89 5.27 -0.06
CA ALA A 169 -20.08 4.20 0.49
C ALA A 169 -20.34 4.06 2.00
N SER A 170 -20.42 2.82 2.48
CA SER A 170 -20.79 2.51 3.86
C SER A 170 -19.82 1.52 4.49
N TRP A 171 -19.49 1.73 5.76
CA TRP A 171 -18.64 0.84 6.54
C TRP A 171 -19.46 -0.21 7.29
N ALA A 172 -18.97 -1.44 7.29
CA ALA A 172 -19.46 -2.51 8.15
C ALA A 172 -18.29 -3.03 9.01
N ARG A 173 -18.49 -3.08 10.33
CA ARG A 173 -17.51 -3.68 11.25
C ARG A 173 -17.45 -5.18 11.01
N ALA A 174 -16.24 -5.70 10.81
CA ALA A 174 -16.00 -7.13 10.69
C ALA A 174 -15.61 -7.71 12.06
N PRO A 175 -15.94 -8.98 12.35
CA PRO A 175 -15.42 -9.67 13.53
C PRO A 175 -13.89 -9.72 13.47
N ALA A 176 -13.25 -9.29 14.56
CA ALA A 176 -11.83 -9.49 14.81
C ALA A 176 -11.74 -10.35 16.08
N PRO A 177 -11.32 -11.62 15.99
CA PRO A 177 -11.14 -12.44 17.19
C PRO A 177 -10.17 -11.75 18.16
N PRO A 178 -10.42 -11.77 19.48
CA PRO A 178 -9.58 -11.07 20.47
C PRO A 178 -8.09 -11.45 20.39
N GLU A 179 -7.77 -12.67 19.98
CA GLU A 179 -6.40 -13.13 19.75
C GLU A 179 -5.67 -12.40 18.61
N PHE A 180 -6.40 -11.68 17.75
CA PHE A 180 -5.88 -10.90 16.63
C PHE A 180 -6.10 -9.38 16.78
N SER A 181 -6.48 -8.89 17.96
CA SER A 181 -6.70 -7.45 18.21
C SER A 181 -5.45 -6.68 18.66
N GLY A 182 -4.29 -7.34 18.72
CA GLY A 182 -3.02 -6.74 19.11
C GLY A 182 -2.40 -5.85 18.02
N HIS A 183 -1.16 -5.39 18.27
CA HIS A 183 -0.46 -4.51 17.34
C HIS A 183 -0.22 -5.15 15.96
N VAL A 184 -0.55 -4.42 14.89
CA VAL A 184 -0.34 -4.85 13.50
C VAL A 184 0.78 -4.04 12.87
N GLN A 185 1.85 -4.74 12.44
CA GLN A 185 2.96 -4.12 11.70
C GLN A 185 2.79 -4.20 10.19
N ALA A 186 2.22 -5.30 9.71
CA ALA A 186 1.94 -5.55 8.31
C ALA A 186 0.64 -6.36 8.19
N ALA A 187 -0.06 -6.17 7.09
CA ALA A 187 -1.18 -6.99 6.70
C ALA A 187 -0.92 -7.51 5.29
N CYS A 188 -1.24 -8.78 5.06
CA CYS A 188 -1.35 -9.36 3.74
C CYS A 188 -2.70 -10.07 3.63
N LEU A 189 -3.14 -10.25 2.39
CA LEU A 189 -4.29 -11.07 2.09
C LEU A 189 -3.81 -12.39 1.50
N LEU A 190 -4.39 -13.49 1.97
CA LEU A 190 -4.18 -14.81 1.44
C LEU A 190 -5.54 -15.40 1.07
N GLU A 191 -5.68 -15.81 -0.19
CA GLU A 191 -6.77 -16.67 -0.64
C GLU A 191 -6.28 -18.11 -0.58
N ILE A 192 -7.05 -19.01 0.05
CA ILE A 192 -6.71 -20.42 0.31
C ILE A 192 -7.67 -21.32 -0.44
#